data_AF-A0A2N6VE57-F1
#
_entry.id   AF-A0A2N6VE57-F1
#
_cell.length_a   1.000
_cell.length_b   1.000
_cell.length_c   1.000
_cell.angle_alpha   90.00
_cell.angle_beta   90.00
_cell.angle_gamma   90.00
#
_symmetry.space_group_name_H-M   'P 1'
#
loop_
_entity.id
_entity.type
_entity.pdbx_description
1 polymer ?
#
loop_
_entity_poly.entity_id
_entity_poly.type
_entity_poly.pdbx_seq_one_letter_code
_entity_poly.pdbx_strand_id
1 'polypeptide(L)'
;APTIQRLGIYTVSQMLELRYGAGSRTVSGIIMTAYGLMISTTSTVAYGAIFHSLLSIDRVPAVLIGGAVVIIYSMLGGMWSITMTDFVQFLIQTVGIFLILL
;
A
#
# COMPACT_ATOMS: atom_id res chain seq x y z
N ALA A 1 24.27 5.15 0.58
CA ALA A 1 24.52 6.53 0.09
C ALA A 1 24.50 7.50 1.28
N PRO A 2 25.65 7.96 1.79
CA PRO A 2 25.75 8.70 3.06
C PRO A 2 25.27 10.17 2.99
N THR A 3 25.15 10.76 1.80
CA THR A 3 24.77 12.18 1.63
C THR A 3 23.27 12.46 1.87
N ILE A 4 22.40 11.45 1.72
CA ILE A 4 20.93 11.61 1.85
C ILE A 4 20.50 11.66 3.33
N GLN A 5 21.20 10.95 4.21
CA GLN A 5 20.87 10.88 5.65
C GLN A 5 21.19 12.16 6.42
N ARG A 6 22.10 13.01 5.92
CA ARG A 6 22.49 14.28 6.56
C ARG A 6 21.48 15.42 6.37
N LEU A 7 20.50 15.26 5.48
CA LEU A 7 19.53 16.31 5.13
C LEU A 7 18.12 16.09 5.72
N GLY A 8 17.91 15.03 6.52
CA GLY A 8 16.60 14.79 7.17
C GLY A 8 15.45 14.60 6.17
N ILE A 9 15.75 14.02 5.00
CA ILE A 9 14.81 13.81 3.90
C ILE A 9 14.17 12.42 4.08
N TYR A 10 12.87 12.39 4.37
CA TYR A 10 12.11 11.16 4.65
C TYR A 10 11.22 10.72 3.47
N THR A 11 11.10 11.55 2.42
CA THR A 11 10.26 11.27 1.25
C THR A 11 10.91 11.76 -0.05
N VAL A 12 10.62 11.08 -1.17
CA VAL A 12 11.09 11.49 -2.53
C VAL A 12 10.64 12.92 -2.86
N SER A 13 9.47 13.33 -2.38
CA SER A 13 8.95 14.71 -2.46
C SER A 13 9.89 15.77 -1.87
N GLN A 14 10.54 15.47 -0.74
CA GLN A 14 11.48 16.38 -0.08
C GLN A 14 12.83 16.46 -0.80
N MET A 15 13.26 15.37 -1.44
CA MET A 15 14.44 15.39 -2.30
C MET A 15 14.22 16.30 -3.52
N LEU A 16 13.02 16.23 -4.10
CA LEU A 16 12.61 17.07 -5.22
C LEU A 16 12.49 18.55 -4.81
N GLU A 17 11.98 18.84 -3.62
CA GLU A 17 11.91 20.19 -3.04
C GLU A 17 13.30 20.84 -2.88
N LEU A 18 14.29 20.09 -2.39
CA LEU A 18 15.65 20.58 -2.22
C LEU A 18 16.36 20.92 -3.54
N ARG A 19 15.89 20.33 -4.66
CA ARG A 19 16.49 20.54 -5.99
C ARG A 19 15.69 21.49 -6.90
N TYR A 20 14.38 21.63 -6.69
CA TYR A 20 13.47 22.38 -7.56
C TYR A 20 12.60 23.45 -6.84
N GLY A 21 12.70 23.58 -5.52
CA GLY A 21 11.97 24.59 -4.73
C GLY A 21 10.62 24.11 -4.17
N ALA A 22 10.05 24.93 -3.27
CA ALA A 22 8.91 24.62 -2.39
C ALA A 22 7.63 24.11 -3.10
N GLY A 23 7.42 24.44 -4.38
CA GLY A 23 6.26 23.97 -5.15
C GLY A 23 6.31 22.47 -5.50
N SER A 24 7.51 21.89 -5.56
CA SER A 24 7.73 20.50 -5.98
C SER A 24 7.21 19.48 -4.95
N ARG A 25 7.29 19.82 -3.65
CA ARG A 25 6.82 18.95 -2.56
C ARG A 25 5.32 18.68 -2.63
N THR A 26 4.52 19.71 -2.91
CA THR A 26 3.05 19.61 -2.94
C THR A 26 2.58 18.83 -4.16
N VAL A 27 3.16 19.10 -5.34
CA VAL A 27 2.83 18.39 -6.58
C VAL A 27 3.18 16.91 -6.48
N SER A 28 4.39 16.59 -6.01
CA SER A 28 4.80 15.19 -5.81
C SER A 28 4.00 14.51 -4.69
N GLY A 29 3.60 15.23 -3.64
CA GLY A 29 2.72 14.70 -2.59
C GLY A 29 1.33 14.31 -3.11
N ILE A 30 0.74 15.14 -3.98
CA ILE A 30 -0.55 14.85 -4.62
C ILE A 30 -0.44 13.61 -5.52
N ILE A 31 0.61 13.53 -6.34
CA ILE A 31 0.83 12.40 -7.25
C ILE A 31 1.01 11.10 -6.46
N MET A 32 1.84 11.11 -5.40
CA MET A 32 2.05 9.94 -4.55
C MET A 32 0.76 9.50 -3.86
N THR A 33 -0.06 10.45 -3.39
CA THR A 33 -1.34 10.14 -2.75
C THR A 33 -2.34 9.55 -3.76
N ALA A 34 -2.44 10.14 -4.96
CA ALA A 34 -3.30 9.62 -6.02
C ALA A 34 -2.89 8.20 -6.45
N TYR A 35 -1.58 7.95 -6.57
CA TYR A 35 -1.05 6.63 -6.89
C TYR A 35 -1.34 5.62 -5.77
N GLY A 36 -1.16 6.01 -4.50
CA GLY A 36 -1.51 5.17 -3.35
C GLY A 36 -3.00 4.80 -3.31
N LEU A 37 -3.89 5.76 -3.61
CA LEU A 37 -5.34 5.52 -3.72
C LEU A 37 -5.67 4.54 -4.85
N MET A 38 -5.01 4.68 -6.00
CA MET A 38 -5.21 3.78 -7.14
C MET A 38 -4.82 2.34 -6.79
N ILE A 39 -3.65 2.15 -6.15
CA ILE A 39 -3.20 0.83 -5.70
C ILE A 39 -4.17 0.23 -4.68
N SER A 40 -4.54 1.01 -3.66
CA SER A 40 -5.44 0.56 -2.59
C SER A 40 -6.83 0.16 -3.11
N THR A 41 -7.36 0.92 -4.08
CA THR A 41 -8.63 0.61 -4.73
C THR A 41 -8.54 -0.70 -5.51
N THR A 42 -7.46 -0.87 -6.29
CA THR A 42 -7.23 -2.07 -7.10
C THR A 42 -7.09 -3.33 -6.22
N SER A 43 -6.32 -3.24 -5.13
CA SER A 43 -6.16 -4.36 -4.19
C SER A 43 -7.46 -4.71 -3.49
N THR A 44 -8.25 -3.72 -3.06
CA THR A 44 -9.53 -3.95 -2.38
C THR A 44 -10.55 -4.64 -3.31
N VAL A 45 -10.61 -4.25 -4.58
CA VAL A 45 -11.47 -4.91 -5.58
C VAL A 45 -11.03 -6.36 -5.85
N ALA A 46 -9.71 -6.62 -5.88
CA ALA A 46 -9.18 -7.96 -6.10
C ALA A 46 -9.55 -8.94 -4.97
N TYR A 47 -9.33 -8.56 -3.71
CA TYR A 47 -9.73 -9.42 -2.58
C TYR A 47 -11.25 -9.54 -2.47
N GLY A 48 -12.01 -8.48 -2.74
CA GLY A 48 -13.48 -8.53 -2.78
C GLY A 48 -14.02 -9.50 -3.84
N ALA A 49 -13.37 -9.61 -5.00
CA ALA A 49 -13.70 -10.61 -6.01
C ALA A 49 -13.38 -12.04 -5.54
N ILE A 50 -12.23 -12.25 -4.88
CA ILE A 50 -11.87 -13.55 -4.30
C ILE A 50 -12.87 -13.97 -3.22
N PHE A 51 -13.25 -13.07 -2.33
CA PHE A 51 -14.27 -13.33 -1.31
C PHE A 51 -15.64 -13.64 -1.92
N HIS A 52 -16.04 -12.93 -2.98
CA HIS A 52 -17.26 -13.24 -3.71
C HIS A 52 -17.24 -14.65 -4.32
N SER A 53 -16.12 -15.03 -4.96
CA SER A 53 -15.95 -16.34 -5.57
C SER A 53 -15.85 -17.50 -4.57
N LEU A 54 -15.29 -17.27 -3.37
CA LEU A 54 -15.09 -18.31 -2.36
C LEU A 54 -16.26 -18.45 -1.37
N LEU A 55 -16.90 -17.35 -0.98
CA LEU A 55 -17.93 -17.34 0.06
C LEU A 55 -19.35 -17.15 -0.46
N SER A 56 -19.56 -16.94 -1.77
CA SER A 56 -20.89 -16.64 -2.37
C SER A 56 -21.62 -15.45 -1.73
N ILE A 57 -20.89 -14.59 -1.02
CA ILE A 57 -21.40 -13.35 -0.42
C ILE A 57 -21.38 -12.26 -1.48
N ASP A 58 -22.42 -11.42 -1.50
CA ASP A 58 -22.56 -10.31 -2.45
C ASP A 58 -21.33 -9.39 -2.44
N ARG A 59 -20.99 -8.81 -3.59
CA ARG A 59 -19.70 -8.11 -3.83
C ARG A 59 -19.54 -6.89 -2.93
N VAL A 60 -20.66 -6.24 -2.59
CA VAL A 60 -20.71 -5.01 -1.80
C VAL A 60 -20.30 -5.23 -0.32
N PRO A 61 -20.91 -6.17 0.44
CA PRO A 61 -20.49 -6.44 1.82
C PRO A 61 -19.08 -7.01 1.93
N ALA A 62 -18.62 -7.81 0.96
CA ALA A 62 -17.26 -8.37 0.96
C ALA A 62 -16.18 -7.28 0.86
N VAL A 63 -16.38 -6.31 -0.03
CA VAL A 63 -15.48 -5.15 -0.19
C VAL A 63 -15.48 -4.26 1.05
N LEU A 64 -16.64 -4.04 1.67
CA LEU A 64 -16.77 -3.24 2.90
C LEU A 64 -16.00 -3.87 4.08
N ILE A 65 -16.13 -5.18 4.29
CA ILE A 65 -15.44 -5.87 5.37
C ILE A 65 -13.92 -5.90 5.10
N GLY A 66 -13.50 -6.23 3.87
CA GLY A 66 -12.09 -6.26 3.49
C GLY A 66 -11.42 -4.88 3.63
N GLY A 67 -12.08 -3.82 3.14
CA GLY A 67 -11.61 -2.44 3.28
C GLY A 67 -11.54 -1.99 4.75
N ALA A 68 -12.54 -2.35 5.57
CA ALA A 68 -12.55 -2.00 6.99
C ALA A 68 -11.38 -2.63 7.76
N VAL A 69 -11.10 -3.91 7.52
CA VAL A 69 -9.93 -4.59 8.11
C VAL A 69 -8.64 -3.88 7.70
N VAL A 70 -8.52 -3.51 6.42
CA VAL A 70 -7.35 -2.80 5.89
C VAL A 70 -7.13 -1.44 6.56
N ILE A 71 -8.20 -0.67 6.74
CA ILE A 71 -8.14 0.63 7.40
C ILE A 71 -7.73 0.47 8.87
N ILE A 72 -8.33 -0.47 9.60
CA ILE A 72 -8.07 -0.67 11.03
C ILE A 72 -6.59 -1.01 11.28
N TYR A 73 -6.02 -1.97 10.54
CA TYR A 73 -4.61 -2.34 10.78
C TYR A 73 -3.64 -1.25 10.29
N SER A 74 -4.02 -0.49 9.25
CA SER A 74 -3.21 0.62 8.73
C SER A 74 -3.15 1.78 9.72
N MET A 75 -4.26 2.09 10.39
CA MET A 75 -4.34 3.18 11.37
C MET A 75 -3.59 2.87 12.67
N LEU A 76 -3.68 1.64 13.18
CA LEU A 76 -3.07 1.26 14.45
C LEU A 76 -1.54 1.15 14.40
N GLY A 77 -0.99 0.97 13.20
CA GLY A 77 0.34 0.39 13.06
C GLY A 77 1.44 1.28 12.48
N GLY A 78 1.09 2.37 11.80
CA GLY A 78 2.05 3.23 11.10
C GLY A 78 2.96 2.46 10.12
N MET A 79 4.12 3.03 9.79
CA MET A 79 5.08 2.40 8.85
C MET A 79 5.60 1.03 9.31
N TRP A 80 5.66 0.80 10.63
CA TRP A 80 6.20 -0.44 11.19
C TRP A 80 5.26 -1.63 10.96
N SER A 81 3.95 -1.44 11.18
CA SER A 81 2.96 -2.47 10.89
C SER A 81 2.85 -2.75 9.39
N ILE A 82 2.90 -1.71 8.55
CA ILE A 82 2.89 -1.88 7.08
C ILE A 82 4.05 -2.77 6.66
N THR A 83 5.26 -2.52 7.17
CA THR A 83 6.45 -3.32 6.83
C THR A 83 6.33 -4.77 7.31
N MET A 84 5.79 -5.00 8.52
CA MET A 84 5.56 -6.36 9.04
C MET A 84 4.55 -7.12 8.19
N THR A 85 3.43 -6.47 7.80
CA THR A 85 2.43 -7.09 6.94
C THR A 85 2.96 -7.38 5.54
N ASP A 86 3.82 -6.51 5.00
CA ASP A 86 4.44 -6.69 3.69
C ASP A 86 5.38 -7.91 3.68
N PHE A 87 6.15 -8.12 4.74
CA PHE A 87 6.99 -9.31 4.90
C PHE A 87 6.18 -10.61 4.90
N VAL A 88 5.06 -10.63 5.62
CA VAL A 88 4.16 -11.79 5.67
C VAL A 88 3.49 -12.01 4.31
N GLN A 89 3.01 -10.96 3.65
CA GLN A 89 2.39 -11.04 2.32
C GLN A 89 3.38 -11.57 1.27
N PHE A 90 4.62 -11.09 1.30
CA PHE A 90 5.69 -11.57 0.41
C PHE A 90 5.93 -13.08 0.55
N LEU A 91 5.96 -13.57 1.79
CA LEU A 91 6.18 -14.99 2.07
C LEU A 91 5.00 -15.85 1.61
N ILE A 92 3.76 -15.42 1.91
CA ILE A 92 2.54 -16.10 1.48
C ILE A 92 2.44 -16.14 -0.06
N GLN A 93 2.67 -15.02 -0.73
CA GLN A 93 2.59 -14.94 -2.20
C GLN A 93 3.65 -15.81 -2.87
N THR A 94 4.87 -15.84 -2.33
CA THR A 94 5.95 -16.70 -2.81
C THR A 94 5.53 -18.17 -2.74
N VAL A 95 5.15 -18.65 -1.55
CA VAL A 95 4.73 -20.04 -1.36
C VAL A 95 3.50 -20.40 -2.19
N GLY A 96 2.51 -19.50 -2.27
CA GLY A 96 1.28 -19.71 -3.03
C GLY A 96 1.53 -19.89 -4.53
N ILE A 97 2.41 -19.07 -5.12
CA ILE A 97 2.76 -19.19 -6.54
C ILE A 97 3.49 -20.52 -6.80
N PHE A 98 4.43 -20.91 -5.93
CA PHE A 98 5.13 -22.20 -6.08
C PHE A 98 4.21 -23.41 -5.94
N LEU A 99 3.18 -23.35 -5.09
CA LEU A 99 2.19 -24.43 -4.96
C LEU A 99 1.23 -24.52 -6.15
N ILE A 100 0.87 -23.41 -6.78
CA ILE A 100 -0.03 -23.41 -7.97
C ILE A 100 0.72 -23.87 -9.24
N LEU A 101 2.02 -23.56 -9.34
CA LEU A 101 2.85 -23.91 -10.50
C LEU A 101 3.40 -25.35 -10.46
N LEU A 102 3.26 -26.05 -9.33
CA LEU A 102 3.59 -27.48 -9.19
C LEU A 102 2.40 -28.36 -9.57
#